data_AF-A0A085ET10-F1
#
_entry.id   AF-A0A085ET10-F1
#
_cell.length_a   1.000
_cell.length_b   1.000
_cell.length_c   1.000
_cell.angle_alpha   90.00
_cell.angle_beta   90.00
_cell.angle_gamma   90.00
#
_symmetry.space_group_name_H-M   'P 1'
#
loop_
_entity.id
_entity.type
_entity.pdbx_description
1 polymer ?
#
loop_
_entity_poly.entity_id
_entity_poly.type
_entity_poly.pdbx_seq_one_letter_code
_entity_poly.pdbx_strand_id
1 'polypeptide(L)'
;MDISPLPLVLLGASLTILASAGPIEAHPGGASLTAAEITFAIKGKICTTKAGAKFSFGVDGTYIYDGLWQSHGSYAVDADSITVTFANGLRRSFAISVRDGIFYLEKTAIFCATEG
;
A
#
# COMPACT_ATOMS: atom_id res chain seq x y z
N MET A 1 -53.33 40.58 16.40
CA MET A 1 -52.69 39.43 17.05
C MET A 1 -52.54 38.36 16.00
N ASP A 2 -51.31 37.85 15.83
CA ASP A 2 -50.93 36.44 15.61
C ASP A 2 -51.75 35.56 14.62
N ILE A 3 -51.18 34.78 13.69
CA ILE A 3 -49.89 34.08 13.66
C ILE A 3 -49.53 33.68 12.20
N SER A 4 -48.23 33.58 11.86
CA SER A 4 -47.70 32.88 10.66
C SER A 4 -47.43 31.40 11.01
N PRO A 5 -47.55 30.39 10.10
CA PRO A 5 -46.69 30.36 8.91
C PRO A 5 -47.16 29.60 7.63
N LEU A 6 -46.46 29.99 6.55
CA LEU A 6 -45.85 29.29 5.39
C LEU A 6 -45.83 27.72 5.29
N PRO A 7 -45.49 27.16 4.10
CA PRO A 7 -46.11 25.95 3.54
C PRO A 7 -45.25 24.68 3.64
N LEU A 8 -45.81 23.54 3.24
CA LEU A 8 -45.03 22.33 2.91
C LEU A 8 -45.18 21.95 1.43
N VAL A 9 -44.06 22.04 0.71
CA VAL A 9 -43.87 21.51 -0.64
C VAL A 9 -43.37 20.07 -0.52
N LEU A 10 -44.00 19.13 -1.25
CA LEU A 10 -43.39 17.82 -1.53
C LEU A 10 -43.28 17.61 -3.04
N LEU A 11 -42.19 18.12 -3.62
CA LEU A 11 -41.68 17.60 -4.90
C LEU A 11 -40.88 16.34 -4.60
N GLY A 12 -41.38 15.18 -5.04
CA GLY A 12 -40.64 13.92 -4.97
C GLY A 12 -39.50 13.90 -6.00
N ALA A 13 -38.27 14.07 -5.54
CA ALA A 13 -37.07 13.88 -6.36
C ALA A 13 -36.59 12.42 -6.27
N SER A 14 -36.82 11.64 -7.32
CA SER A 14 -36.35 10.25 -7.40
C SER A 14 -34.83 10.20 -7.60
N LEU A 15 -34.08 9.72 -6.60
CA LEU A 15 -32.65 9.42 -6.75
C LEU A 15 -32.45 8.16 -7.59
N THR A 16 -31.91 8.30 -8.81
CA THR A 16 -31.36 7.18 -9.57
C THR A 16 -29.94 6.87 -9.07
N ILE A 17 -29.80 5.85 -8.22
CA ILE A 17 -28.49 5.35 -7.78
C ILE A 17 -27.88 4.50 -8.89
N LEU A 18 -27.03 5.10 -9.73
CA LEU A 18 -26.14 4.35 -10.60
C LEU A 18 -24.90 3.90 -9.79
N ALA A 19 -25.06 2.83 -9.03
CA ALA A 19 -23.91 2.08 -8.53
C ALA A 19 -23.38 1.20 -9.68
N SER A 20 -22.09 0.92 -9.84
CA SER A 20 -20.81 1.42 -9.32
C SER A 20 -19.83 0.37 -9.84
N ALA A 21 -18.72 0.77 -10.44
CA ALA A 21 -17.55 -0.05 -10.77
C ALA A 21 -17.80 -1.55 -11.12
N GLY A 22 -17.80 -1.87 -12.41
CA GLY A 22 -17.40 -3.22 -12.83
C GLY A 22 -16.01 -3.56 -12.27
N PRO A 23 -15.68 -4.85 -12.06
CA PRO A 23 -14.41 -5.22 -11.44
C PRO A 23 -13.25 -4.64 -12.22
N ILE A 24 -12.40 -3.84 -11.56
CA ILE A 24 -11.09 -3.52 -12.10
C ILE A 24 -10.33 -4.84 -12.14
N GLU A 25 -10.08 -5.33 -13.35
CA GLU A 25 -9.38 -6.57 -13.62
C GLU A 25 -8.02 -6.55 -12.94
N ALA A 26 -7.92 -7.26 -11.81
CA ALA A 26 -6.72 -7.35 -11.01
C ALA A 26 -5.68 -8.18 -11.79
N HIS A 27 -4.90 -7.51 -12.63
CA HIS A 27 -3.85 -8.11 -13.46
C HIS A 27 -3.00 -9.08 -12.63
N PRO A 28 -3.05 -10.40 -12.88
CA PRO A 28 -2.08 -11.35 -12.36
C PRO A 28 -0.81 -11.27 -13.22
N GLY A 29 -0.23 -10.07 -13.28
CA GLY A 29 0.87 -9.70 -14.18
C GLY A 29 2.25 -9.91 -13.58
N GLY A 30 2.40 -10.86 -12.65
CA GLY A 30 3.67 -11.17 -12.00
C GLY A 30 3.66 -12.56 -11.40
N ALA A 31 4.83 -13.20 -11.36
CA ALA A 31 4.98 -14.49 -10.71
C ALA A 31 4.71 -14.35 -9.20
N SER A 32 3.99 -15.31 -8.62
CA SER A 32 3.82 -15.39 -7.17
C SER A 32 5.16 -15.75 -6.56
N LEU A 33 5.80 -14.77 -5.93
CA LEU A 33 7.03 -14.98 -5.16
C LEU A 33 6.73 -15.81 -3.92
N THR A 34 7.74 -16.53 -3.43
CA THR A 34 7.74 -17.12 -2.09
C THR A 34 8.31 -16.12 -1.07
N ALA A 35 7.92 -16.29 0.20
CA ALA A 35 8.49 -15.52 1.32
C ALA A 35 10.03 -15.61 1.39
N ALA A 36 10.62 -16.74 0.96
CA ALA A 36 12.07 -16.92 0.89
C ALA A 36 12.73 -16.05 -0.20
N GLU A 37 12.13 -15.98 -1.39
CA GLU A 37 12.60 -15.12 -2.49
C GLU A 37 12.45 -13.64 -2.14
N ILE A 38 11.32 -13.24 -1.53
CA ILE A 38 11.10 -11.87 -1.05
C ILE A 38 12.14 -11.53 0.02
N THR A 39 12.36 -12.41 1.00
CA THR A 39 13.36 -12.21 2.06
C THR A 39 14.76 -12.06 1.46
N PHE A 40 15.16 -12.91 0.51
CA PHE A 40 16.44 -12.78 -0.18
C PHE A 40 16.53 -11.48 -1.01
N ALA A 41 15.43 -11.03 -1.62
CA ALA A 41 15.37 -9.82 -2.41
C ALA A 41 15.59 -8.54 -1.58
N ILE A 42 15.06 -8.47 -0.35
CA ILE A 42 15.01 -7.24 0.46
C ILE A 42 15.88 -7.23 1.74
N LYS A 43 16.15 -8.38 2.37
CA LYS A 43 16.78 -8.41 3.70
C LYS A 43 18.22 -7.89 3.66
N GLY A 44 18.54 -6.96 4.55
CA GLY A 44 19.83 -6.26 4.62
C GLY A 44 20.04 -5.22 3.52
N LYS A 45 18.97 -4.71 2.89
CA LYS A 45 19.04 -3.81 1.73
C LYS A 45 18.19 -2.56 1.89
N ILE A 46 18.57 -1.52 1.16
CA ILE A 46 17.74 -0.34 0.89
C ILE A 46 17.10 -0.51 -0.48
N CYS A 47 15.77 -0.57 -0.51
CA CYS A 47 14.96 -0.56 -1.71
C CYS A 47 14.52 0.88 -2.03
N THR A 48 14.89 1.39 -3.21
CA THR A 48 14.63 2.78 -3.62
C THR A 48 13.65 2.83 -4.79
N THR A 49 12.70 3.76 -4.75
CA THR A 49 11.75 4.04 -5.84
C THR A 49 12.31 5.07 -6.82
N LYS A 50 11.78 5.12 -8.05
CA LYS A 50 12.14 6.19 -9.02
C LYS A 50 11.90 7.61 -8.50
N ALA A 51 10.98 7.79 -7.55
CA ALA A 51 10.67 9.07 -6.92
C ALA A 51 11.62 9.41 -5.74
N GLY A 52 12.62 8.57 -5.45
CA GLY A 52 13.63 8.81 -4.41
C GLY A 52 13.26 8.32 -3.01
N ALA A 53 12.02 7.86 -2.77
CA ALA A 53 11.65 7.26 -1.49
C ALA A 53 12.35 5.91 -1.28
N LYS A 54 12.87 5.71 -0.06
CA LYS A 54 13.69 4.57 0.38
C LYS A 54 12.97 3.73 1.43
N PHE A 55 13.20 2.42 1.36
CA PHE A 55 12.67 1.40 2.26
C PHE A 55 13.85 0.54 2.70
N SER A 56 14.31 0.69 3.95
CA SER A 56 15.39 -0.11 4.51
C SER A 56 14.81 -1.30 5.28
N PHE A 57 15.27 -2.51 4.96
CA PHE A 57 14.84 -3.75 5.58
C PHE A 57 16.02 -4.40 6.31
N GLY A 58 16.19 -4.09 7.60
CA GLY A 58 17.31 -4.54 8.43
C GLY A 58 17.41 -6.07 8.55
N VAL A 59 18.64 -6.56 8.77
CA VAL A 59 18.90 -8.00 8.96
C VAL A 59 18.29 -8.58 10.25
N ASP A 60 18.01 -7.70 11.19
CA ASP A 60 17.38 -7.91 12.50
C ASP A 60 15.84 -7.88 12.46
N GLY A 61 15.24 -7.48 11.33
CA GLY A 61 13.79 -7.27 11.20
C GLY A 61 13.34 -5.82 11.39
N THR A 62 14.27 -4.87 11.58
CA THR A 62 13.95 -3.44 11.64
C THR A 62 13.53 -2.90 10.28
N TYR A 63 12.54 -2.01 10.24
CA TYR A 63 12.07 -1.32 9.04
C TYR A 63 12.21 0.19 9.19
N ILE A 64 12.72 0.85 8.15
CA ILE A 64 12.76 2.32 8.03
C ILE A 64 12.23 2.73 6.67
N TYR A 65 11.36 3.74 6.65
CA TYR A 65 10.93 4.45 5.45
C TYR A 65 11.40 5.90 5.52
N ASP A 66 12.05 6.35 4.45
CA ASP A 66 12.53 7.72 4.25
C ASP A 66 12.01 8.23 2.89
N GLY A 67 11.09 9.18 2.92
CA GLY A 67 10.39 9.68 1.73
C GLY A 67 9.69 11.02 2.00
N LEU A 68 8.42 11.15 1.59
CA LEU A 68 7.63 12.37 1.88
C LEU A 68 7.38 12.59 3.38
N TRP A 69 7.50 11.52 4.16
CA TRP A 69 7.57 11.51 5.62
C TRP A 69 8.55 10.42 6.04
N GLN A 70 8.97 10.43 7.30
CA GLN A 70 9.79 9.38 7.88
C GLN A 70 8.95 8.50 8.80
N SER A 71 9.20 7.19 8.77
CA SER A 71 8.56 6.24 9.70
C SER A 71 9.45 5.03 9.93
N HIS A 72 9.34 4.40 11.10
CA HIS A 72 10.13 3.23 11.48
C HIS A 72 9.27 2.21 12.24
N GLY A 73 9.79 0.99 12.37
CA GLY A 73 9.13 -0.12 13.04
C GLY A 73 9.85 -1.43 12.77
N SER A 74 9.10 -2.53 12.69
CA SER A 74 9.59 -3.83 12.24
C SER A 74 8.86 -4.30 10.98
N TYR A 75 9.41 -5.29 10.28
CA TYR A 75 8.75 -5.97 9.17
C TYR A 75 8.73 -7.49 9.34
N ALA A 76 7.71 -8.11 8.75
CA ALA A 76 7.60 -9.53 8.50
C ALA A 76 7.37 -9.74 6.99
N VAL A 77 7.78 -10.91 6.48
CA VAL A 77 7.61 -11.30 5.08
C VAL A 77 6.67 -12.50 5.03
N ASP A 78 5.56 -12.30 4.31
CA ASP A 78 4.54 -13.29 4.00
C ASP A 78 4.54 -13.54 2.48
N ALA A 79 3.39 -13.83 1.86
CA ALA A 79 3.38 -14.84 0.81
C ALA A 79 4.24 -14.58 -0.45
N ASP A 80 4.04 -13.66 -1.41
CA ASP A 80 3.09 -12.54 -1.71
C ASP A 80 3.22 -11.14 -1.07
N SER A 81 3.71 -10.96 0.17
CA SER A 81 3.54 -9.66 0.86
C SER A 81 4.59 -9.33 1.92
N ILE A 82 4.68 -8.05 2.28
CA ILE A 82 5.54 -7.53 3.36
C ILE A 82 4.66 -6.77 4.35
N THR A 83 4.59 -7.24 5.59
CA THR A 83 3.83 -6.60 6.67
C THR A 83 4.75 -5.75 7.54
N VAL A 84 4.56 -4.43 7.52
CA VAL A 84 5.23 -3.48 8.42
C VAL A 84 4.37 -3.26 9.67
N THR A 85 5.00 -3.28 10.84
CA THR A 85 4.41 -2.86 12.12
C THR A 85 5.15 -1.61 12.58
N PHE A 86 4.49 -0.45 12.49
CA PHE A 86 5.07 0.84 12.88
C PHE A 86 5.21 0.98 14.41
N ALA A 87 6.06 1.88 14.87
CA ALA A 87 6.30 2.12 16.30
C ALA A 87 5.05 2.49 17.12
N ASN A 88 3.98 2.99 16.48
CA ASN A 88 2.69 3.25 17.12
C ASN A 88 1.75 2.02 17.18
N GLY A 89 2.23 0.83 16.81
CA GLY A 89 1.47 -0.42 16.77
C GLY A 89 0.58 -0.60 15.53
N LEU A 90 0.48 0.41 14.64
CA LEU A 90 -0.26 0.27 13.39
C LEU A 90 0.43 -0.75 12.47
N ARG A 91 -0.36 -1.65 11.88
CA ARG A 91 0.13 -2.65 10.92
C ARG A 91 -0.34 -2.30 9.51
N ARG A 92 0.55 -2.45 8.53
CA ARG A 92 0.24 -2.29 7.10
C ARG A 92 0.93 -3.40 6.32
N SER A 93 0.15 -4.19 5.60
CA SER A 93 0.69 -5.09 4.57
C SER A 93 0.82 -4.34 3.24
N PHE A 94 1.85 -4.69 2.49
CA PHE A 94 2.10 -4.26 1.12
C PHE A 94 2.22 -5.51 0.26
N ALA A 95 1.47 -5.59 -0.83
CA ALA A 95 1.66 -6.63 -1.83
C ALA A 95 3.04 -6.45 -2.50
N ILE A 96 3.74 -7.55 -2.75
CA ILE A 96 4.98 -7.54 -3.56
C ILE A 96 4.86 -8.52 -4.73
N SER A 97 5.24 -8.05 -5.91
CA SER A 97 5.26 -8.85 -7.13
C SER A 97 6.53 -8.63 -7.93
N VAL A 98 6.90 -9.59 -8.77
CA VAL A 98 7.98 -9.43 -9.76
C VAL A 98 7.38 -9.40 -11.17
N ARG A 99 7.82 -8.44 -11.99
CA ARG A 99 7.43 -8.31 -13.41
C ARG A 99 8.68 -7.98 -14.21
N ASP A 100 8.99 -8.78 -15.22
CA ASP A 100 10.20 -8.62 -16.06
C ASP A 100 11.51 -8.48 -15.25
N GLY A 101 11.60 -9.19 -14.12
CA GLY A 101 12.75 -9.15 -13.19
C GLY A 101 12.79 -7.92 -12.26
N ILE A 102 11.84 -6.99 -12.37
CA ILE A 102 11.71 -5.81 -11.51
C ILE A 102 10.74 -6.11 -10.36
N PHE A 103 11.12 -5.77 -9.14
CA PHE A 103 10.25 -5.86 -7.97
C PHE A 103 9.31 -4.65 -7.89
N TYR A 104 8.04 -4.91 -7.60
CA TYR A 104 7.01 -3.91 -7.39
C TYR A 104 6.42 -4.07 -5.99
N LEU A 105 6.53 -3.02 -5.19
CA LEU A 105 5.77 -2.87 -3.95
C LEU A 105 4.46 -2.15 -4.28
N GLU A 106 3.33 -2.80 -4.06
CA GLU A 106 2.01 -2.41 -4.59
C GLU A 106 2.03 -2.26 -6.13
N LYS A 107 2.16 -1.03 -6.61
CA LYS A 107 2.26 -0.65 -8.04
C LYS A 107 3.55 0.11 -8.36
N THR A 108 4.46 0.21 -7.39
CA THR A 108 5.65 1.05 -7.45
C THR A 108 6.90 0.18 -7.60
N ALA A 109 7.62 0.35 -8.70
CA ALA A 109 8.90 -0.32 -8.91
C ALA A 109 9.92 0.11 -7.84
N ILE A 110 10.61 -0.88 -7.26
CA ILE A 110 11.66 -0.71 -6.26
C ILE A 110 12.97 -1.39 -6.71
N PHE A 111 14.09 -0.73 -6.42
CA PHE A 111 15.43 -1.22 -6.73
C PHE A 111 16.21 -1.40 -5.43
N CYS A 112 16.54 -2.63 -5.07
CA CYS A 112 17.15 -2.98 -3.78
C CYS A 112 18.66 -3.20 -3.91
N ALA A 113 19.45 -2.49 -3.10
CA ALA A 113 20.90 -2.65 -2.99
C ALA A 113 21.29 -2.82 -1.52
N THR A 114 22.35 -3.58 -1.24
CA THR A 114 22.93 -3.69 0.11
C THR A 114 23.34 -2.31 0.63
N GLU A 115 23.24 -2.05 1.93
CA GLU A 115 23.96 -0.89 2.50
C GLU A 115 25.48 -1.06 2.27
N GLY A 116 26.14 0.06 1.95
CA GLY A 116 27.57 0.12 1.64
C GLY A 116 28.42 0.51 2.84
#